data_AF-B4D485-F1
#
_entry.id   AF-B4D485-F1
#
_cell.length_a   1.000
_cell.length_b   1.000
_cell.length_c   1.000
_cell.angle_alpha   90.00
_cell.angle_beta   90.00
_cell.angle_gamma   90.00
#
_symmetry.space_group_name_H-M   'P 1'
#
loop_
_entity.id
_entity.type
_entity.pdbx_description
1 polymer ?
#
loop_
_entity_poly.entity_id
_entity_poly.type
_entity_poly.pdbx_seq_one_letter_code
_entity_poly.pdbx_strand_id
1 'polypeptide(L)'
;MMNLRRWLTVVVFTLSAVLAQAASPADEAAEAITNDLFAQLDRVIDVVQTVKDEDSANKAADQLKVIEDKLRKINEQIRTAEQPSKEESVHMMEQLKKKLPEFRTRLNATKDQIHAAGPAAAATVGKAVNSIFQTLQAFGENVGNRPPQPATGK
;
A
#
# COMPACT_ATOMS: atom_id res chain seq x y z
N MET A 1 13.74 -15.13 6.48
CA MET A 1 12.64 -14.76 5.55
C MET A 1 11.35 -14.69 6.36
N MET A 2 10.88 -13.48 6.68
CA MET A 2 9.69 -13.32 7.52
C MET A 2 8.45 -13.58 6.66
N ASN A 3 7.65 -14.58 7.05
CA ASN A 3 6.50 -15.05 6.26
C ASN A 3 5.48 -13.92 6.03
N LEU A 4 5.10 -13.68 4.77
CA LEU A 4 4.11 -12.69 4.32
C LEU A 4 2.76 -12.75 5.10
N ARG A 5 2.44 -13.91 5.68
CA ARG A 5 1.32 -14.10 6.61
C ARG A 5 1.43 -13.29 7.91
N ARG A 6 2.64 -13.13 8.46
CA ARG A 6 2.89 -12.28 9.65
C ARG A 6 2.71 -10.80 9.34
N TRP A 7 2.99 -10.37 8.09
CA TRP A 7 2.82 -8.99 7.65
C TRP A 7 1.35 -8.55 7.62
N LEU A 8 0.47 -9.42 7.11
CA LEU A 8 -0.98 -9.22 7.13
C LEU A 8 -1.55 -9.11 8.56
N THR A 9 -1.00 -9.82 9.54
CA THR A 9 -1.52 -9.80 10.92
C THR A 9 -1.18 -8.49 11.65
N VAL A 10 -0.03 -7.88 11.38
CA VAL A 10 0.42 -6.66 12.09
C VAL A 10 -0.37 -5.42 11.69
N VAL A 11 -0.67 -5.26 10.39
CA VAL A 11 -1.57 -4.20 9.89
C VAL A 11 -2.98 -4.37 10.46
N VAL A 12 -3.35 -5.62 10.76
CA VAL A 12 -4.70 -5.99 11.17
C VAL A 12 -4.98 -5.75 12.66
N PHE A 13 -3.95 -5.83 13.51
CA PHE A 13 -4.15 -5.92 14.96
C PHE A 13 -4.18 -4.56 15.69
N THR A 14 -3.72 -3.48 15.06
CA THR A 14 -3.50 -2.18 15.71
C THR A 14 -4.75 -1.31 15.85
N LEU A 15 -5.85 -1.75 15.26
CA LEU A 15 -7.03 -0.92 15.01
C LEU A 15 -8.19 -1.14 16.01
N SER A 16 -7.94 -1.89 17.08
CA SER A 16 -9.02 -2.41 17.94
C SER A 16 -9.30 -1.65 19.24
N ALA A 17 -8.63 -0.55 19.53
CA ALA A 17 -8.80 0.15 20.81
C ALA A 17 -9.57 1.47 20.66
N VAL A 18 -10.71 1.51 21.35
CA VAL A 18 -11.59 2.66 21.69
C VAL A 18 -12.86 2.79 20.82
N LEU A 19 -14.00 2.66 21.51
CA LEU A 19 -15.37 2.80 21.04
C LEU A 19 -15.93 4.13 21.56
N ALA A 20 -16.38 5.01 20.67
CA ALA A 20 -17.53 5.91 20.86
C ALA A 20 -17.93 6.54 19.50
N GLN A 21 -19.24 6.66 19.29
CA GLN A 21 -19.92 6.86 18.01
C GLN A 21 -19.90 8.31 17.49
N ALA A 22 -19.41 8.49 16.27
CA ALA A 22 -19.83 9.42 15.20
C ALA A 22 -18.79 9.29 14.07
N ALA A 23 -19.20 9.26 12.79
CA ALA A 23 -18.27 9.38 11.68
C ALA A 23 -17.52 10.71 11.82
N SER A 24 -16.27 10.61 12.23
CA SER A 24 -15.42 11.75 12.52
C SER A 24 -14.75 12.22 11.22
N PRO A 25 -14.29 13.48 11.14
CA PRO A 25 -13.43 13.93 10.05
C PRO A 25 -12.19 13.02 9.86
N ALA A 26 -11.78 12.29 10.90
CA ALA A 26 -10.73 11.28 10.84
C ALA A 26 -11.13 10.03 10.04
N ASP A 27 -12.40 9.63 10.04
CA ASP A 27 -12.91 8.49 9.28
C ASP A 27 -12.95 8.81 7.77
N GLU A 28 -13.46 9.99 7.39
CA GLU A 28 -13.44 10.45 5.99
C GLU A 28 -12.00 10.58 5.45
N ALA A 29 -11.08 11.10 6.27
CA ALA A 29 -9.67 11.19 5.91
C ALA A 29 -9.04 9.80 5.75
N ALA A 30 -9.37 8.84 6.62
CA ALA A 30 -8.85 7.49 6.57
C ALA A 30 -9.36 6.71 5.35
N GLU A 31 -10.64 6.88 4.99
CA GLU A 31 -11.22 6.31 3.78
C GLU A 31 -10.53 6.89 2.53
N ALA A 32 -10.37 8.21 2.45
CA ALA A 32 -9.72 8.89 1.33
C ALA A 32 -8.26 8.41 1.13
N ILE A 33 -7.50 8.34 2.22
CA ILE A 33 -6.13 7.81 2.23
C ILE A 33 -6.08 6.36 1.75
N THR A 34 -7.04 5.53 2.18
CA THR A 34 -7.12 4.11 1.80
C THR A 34 -7.44 3.95 0.32
N ASN A 35 -8.38 4.75 -0.19
CA ASN A 35 -8.71 4.78 -1.61
C ASN A 35 -7.52 5.24 -2.47
N ASP A 36 -6.79 6.27 -2.03
CA ASP A 36 -5.58 6.73 -2.70
C ASP A 36 -4.47 5.67 -2.72
N LEU A 37 -4.29 4.93 -1.61
CA LEU A 37 -3.38 3.81 -1.54
C LEU A 37 -3.74 2.74 -2.58
N PHE A 38 -5.00 2.32 -2.63
CA PHE A 38 -5.44 1.32 -3.62
C PHE A 38 -5.30 1.81 -5.06
N ALA A 39 -5.63 3.06 -5.32
CA ALA A 39 -5.44 3.65 -6.64
C ALA A 39 -3.97 3.64 -7.07
N GLN A 40 -3.03 3.90 -6.14
CA GLN A 40 -1.59 3.79 -6.43
C GLN A 40 -1.18 2.35 -6.69
N LEU A 41 -1.67 1.38 -5.91
CA LEU A 41 -1.39 -0.05 -6.13
C LEU A 41 -1.90 -0.53 -7.50
N ASP A 42 -3.12 -0.19 -7.88
CA ASP A 42 -3.64 -0.52 -9.21
C ASP A 42 -2.79 0.11 -10.31
N ARG A 43 -2.34 1.36 -10.12
CA ARG A 43 -1.45 2.04 -11.07
C ARG A 43 -0.09 1.36 -11.23
N VAL A 44 0.45 0.72 -10.19
CA VAL A 44 1.68 -0.09 -10.30
C VAL A 44 1.47 -1.20 -11.34
N ILE A 45 0.35 -1.92 -11.25
CA ILE A 45 0.05 -3.01 -12.19
C ILE A 45 -0.06 -2.44 -13.60
N ASP A 46 -0.82 -1.36 -13.78
CA ASP A 46 -1.05 -0.79 -15.10
C ASP A 46 0.26 -0.34 -15.75
N VAL A 47 1.17 0.28 -14.98
CA VAL A 47 2.51 0.67 -15.46
C VAL A 47 3.35 -0.55 -15.82
N VAL A 48 3.38 -1.57 -14.96
CA VAL A 48 4.13 -2.80 -15.21
C VAL A 48 3.61 -3.53 -16.47
N GLN A 49 2.30 -3.49 -16.73
CA GLN A 49 1.69 -4.04 -17.94
C GLN A 49 2.09 -3.32 -19.23
N THR A 50 2.72 -2.14 -19.15
CA THR A 50 3.23 -1.46 -20.35
C THR A 50 4.59 -1.95 -20.83
N VAL A 51 5.28 -2.74 -20.01
CA VAL A 51 6.67 -3.19 -20.27
C VAL A 51 6.68 -4.28 -21.34
N LYS A 52 7.34 -4.00 -22.46
CA LYS A 52 7.48 -4.91 -23.61
C LYS A 52 8.93 -5.13 -24.02
N ASP A 53 9.81 -4.23 -23.60
CA ASP A 53 11.21 -4.12 -23.98
C ASP A 53 11.96 -3.27 -22.93
N GLU A 54 13.26 -3.05 -23.15
CA GLU A 54 14.11 -2.27 -22.24
C GLU A 54 13.73 -0.78 -22.18
N ASP A 55 13.34 -0.16 -23.29
CA ASP A 55 12.94 1.26 -23.33
C ASP A 55 11.64 1.52 -22.56
N SER A 56 10.66 0.64 -22.73
CA SER A 56 9.40 0.67 -21.95
C SER A 56 9.64 0.32 -20.48
N ALA A 57 10.61 -0.54 -20.15
CA ALA A 57 11.02 -0.81 -18.78
C ALA A 57 11.61 0.42 -18.08
N ASN A 58 12.44 1.20 -18.78
CA ASN A 58 12.99 2.45 -18.25
C ASN A 58 11.88 3.48 -17.99
N LYS A 59 10.95 3.66 -18.94
CA LYS A 59 9.78 4.55 -18.75
C LYS A 59 8.88 4.08 -17.61
N ALA A 60 8.66 2.77 -17.51
CA ALA A 60 7.90 2.18 -16.42
C ALA A 60 8.59 2.44 -15.07
N ALA A 61 9.92 2.32 -14.98
CA ALA A 61 10.65 2.62 -13.76
C ALA A 61 10.50 4.08 -13.32
N ASP A 62 10.53 5.04 -14.24
CA ASP A 62 10.27 6.45 -13.94
C ASP A 62 8.85 6.68 -13.40
N GLN A 63 7.86 6.04 -14.02
CA GLN A 63 6.46 6.11 -13.56
C GLN A 63 6.27 5.44 -12.19
N LEU A 64 6.92 4.30 -11.96
CA LEU A 64 6.90 3.60 -10.68
C LEU A 64 7.54 4.44 -9.57
N LYS A 65 8.58 5.22 -9.87
CA LYS A 65 9.17 6.17 -8.92
C LYS A 65 8.18 7.27 -8.52
N VAL A 66 7.43 7.81 -9.47
CA VAL A 66 6.36 8.79 -9.16
C VAL A 66 5.27 8.18 -8.27
N ILE A 67 4.94 6.90 -8.48
CA ILE A 67 4.00 6.18 -7.62
C ILE A 67 4.58 5.97 -6.22
N GLU A 68 5.87 5.60 -6.13
CA GLU A 68 6.57 5.47 -4.85
C GLU A 68 6.52 6.78 -4.04
N ASP A 69 6.81 7.91 -4.66
CA ASP A 69 6.75 9.22 -4.00
C ASP A 69 5.34 9.55 -3.49
N LYS A 70 4.30 9.15 -4.23
CA LYS A 70 2.91 9.29 -3.76
C LYS A 70 2.61 8.38 -2.58
N LEU A 71 3.07 7.13 -2.60
CA LEU A 71 2.92 6.20 -1.48
C LEU A 71 3.65 6.70 -0.23
N ARG A 72 4.81 7.34 -0.38
CA ARG A 72 5.52 8.02 0.72
C ARG A 72 4.69 9.16 1.30
N LYS A 73 4.07 10.00 0.46
CA LYS A 73 3.17 11.07 0.92
C LYS A 73 1.94 10.53 1.64
N ILE A 74 1.33 9.45 1.14
CA ILE A 74 0.22 8.76 1.81
C ILE A 74 0.66 8.24 3.19
N ASN A 75 1.86 7.68 3.30
CA ASN A 75 2.44 7.25 4.58
C ASN A 75 2.62 8.44 5.54
N GLU A 76 3.11 9.58 5.07
CA GLU A 76 3.22 10.80 5.87
C GLU A 76 1.86 11.33 6.32
N GLN A 77 0.87 11.36 5.41
CA GLN A 77 -0.51 11.76 5.73
C GLN A 77 -1.11 10.88 6.82
N ILE A 78 -0.93 9.56 6.75
CA ILE A 78 -1.37 8.67 7.83
C ILE A 78 -0.67 9.00 9.13
N ARG A 79 0.66 9.24 9.10
CA ARG A 79 1.43 9.55 10.32
C ARG A 79 1.00 10.84 11.01
N THR A 80 0.38 11.77 10.29
CA THR A 80 -0.15 13.02 10.86
C THR A 80 -1.66 12.98 11.06
N ALA A 81 -2.38 12.08 10.40
CA ALA A 81 -3.82 11.93 10.54
C ALA A 81 -4.19 11.41 11.93
N GLU A 82 -5.33 11.88 12.41
CA GLU A 82 -6.03 11.30 13.56
C GLU A 82 -6.31 9.82 13.32
N GLN A 83 -6.35 9.03 14.39
CA GLN A 83 -6.63 7.60 14.24
C GLN A 83 -8.09 7.43 13.82
N PRO A 84 -8.38 6.64 12.77
CA PRO A 84 -9.75 6.30 12.43
C PRO A 84 -10.43 5.58 13.58
N SER A 85 -11.76 5.65 13.60
CA SER A 85 -12.59 4.86 14.49
C SER A 85 -12.33 3.37 14.28
N LYS A 86 -12.64 2.55 15.29
CA LYS A 86 -12.50 1.08 15.19
C LYS A 86 -13.30 0.48 14.03
N GLU A 87 -14.49 1.02 13.75
CA GLU A 87 -15.36 0.54 12.66
C GLU A 87 -14.72 0.82 11.30
N GLU A 88 -14.27 2.06 11.07
CA GLU A 88 -13.59 2.42 9.84
C GLU A 88 -12.28 1.66 9.67
N SER A 89 -11.58 1.48 10.77
CA SER A 89 -10.36 0.69 10.78
C SER A 89 -10.57 -0.78 10.40
N VAL A 90 -11.64 -1.39 10.92
CA VAL A 90 -12.05 -2.75 10.52
C VAL A 90 -12.47 -2.77 9.06
N HIS A 91 -13.18 -1.75 8.58
CA HIS A 91 -13.57 -1.61 7.18
C HIS A 91 -12.35 -1.51 6.24
N MET A 92 -11.42 -0.59 6.49
CA MET A 92 -10.16 -0.44 5.75
C MET A 92 -9.38 -1.75 5.71
N MET A 93 -9.38 -2.48 6.81
CA MET A 93 -8.70 -3.75 6.94
C MET A 93 -9.35 -4.88 6.14
N GLU A 94 -10.67 -4.92 6.07
CA GLU A 94 -11.40 -5.83 5.19
C GLU A 94 -11.13 -5.51 3.71
N GLN A 95 -11.12 -4.22 3.35
CA GLN A 95 -10.76 -3.76 2.01
C GLN A 95 -9.33 -4.20 1.65
N LEU A 96 -8.37 -4.02 2.55
CA LEU A 96 -6.98 -4.46 2.34
C LEU A 96 -6.89 -5.97 2.16
N LYS A 97 -7.58 -6.76 2.99
CA LYS A 97 -7.63 -8.22 2.87
C LYS A 97 -8.24 -8.68 1.55
N LYS A 98 -9.20 -7.94 0.99
CA LYS A 98 -9.83 -8.25 -0.30
C LYS A 98 -8.96 -7.84 -1.49
N LYS A 99 -8.36 -6.65 -1.44
CA LYS A 99 -7.59 -6.06 -2.55
C LYS A 99 -6.17 -6.61 -2.66
N LEU A 100 -5.51 -6.98 -1.57
CA LEU A 100 -4.13 -7.49 -1.61
C LEU A 100 -3.99 -8.81 -2.40
N PRO A 101 -4.89 -9.81 -2.25
CA PRO A 101 -4.87 -11.01 -3.09
C PRO A 101 -5.09 -10.71 -4.57
N GLU A 102 -6.02 -9.82 -4.90
CA GLU A 102 -6.29 -9.39 -6.28
C GLU A 102 -5.05 -8.70 -6.88
N PHE A 103 -4.46 -7.75 -6.16
CA PHE A 103 -3.23 -7.08 -6.54
C PHE A 103 -2.08 -8.08 -6.77
N ARG A 104 -1.89 -9.03 -5.85
CA ARG A 104 -0.86 -10.07 -5.97
C ARG A 104 -1.09 -10.94 -7.21
N THR A 105 -2.34 -11.29 -7.50
CA THR A 105 -2.69 -12.12 -8.65
C THR A 105 -2.39 -11.39 -9.95
N ARG A 106 -2.82 -10.13 -10.05
CA ARG A 106 -2.55 -9.28 -11.21
C ARG A 106 -1.05 -9.04 -11.40
N LEU A 107 -0.31 -8.75 -10.34
CA LEU A 107 1.14 -8.57 -10.41
C LEU A 107 1.85 -9.86 -10.87
N ASN A 108 1.45 -11.03 -10.34
CA ASN A 108 1.98 -12.31 -10.79
C ASN A 108 1.71 -12.56 -12.27
N ALA A 109 0.54 -12.17 -12.79
CA ALA A 109 0.19 -12.30 -14.20
C ALA A 109 1.09 -11.45 -15.11
N THR A 110 1.66 -10.35 -14.60
CA THR A 110 2.62 -9.52 -15.35
C THR A 110 4.04 -10.09 -15.36
N LYS A 111 4.35 -11.07 -14.53
CA LYS A 111 5.71 -11.62 -14.38
C LYS A 111 6.22 -12.22 -15.69
N ASP A 112 5.40 -13.02 -16.35
CA ASP A 112 5.78 -13.68 -17.60
C ASP A 112 6.02 -12.65 -18.72
N GLN A 113 5.22 -11.57 -18.74
CA GLN A 113 5.41 -10.44 -19.66
C GLN A 113 6.74 -9.71 -19.41
N ILE A 114 7.05 -9.39 -18.15
CA ILE A 114 8.32 -8.75 -17.79
C ILE A 114 9.50 -9.66 -18.15
N HIS A 115 9.39 -10.97 -17.91
CA HIS A 115 10.41 -11.93 -18.28
C HIS A 115 10.61 -12.01 -19.80
N ALA A 116 9.52 -11.94 -20.57
CA ALA A 116 9.57 -11.93 -22.04
C ALA A 116 10.20 -10.66 -22.61
N ALA A 117 10.10 -9.52 -21.91
CA ALA A 117 10.76 -8.26 -22.28
C ALA A 117 12.30 -8.28 -22.12
N GLY A 118 12.84 -9.35 -21.52
CA GLY A 118 14.28 -9.59 -21.39
C GLY A 118 14.83 -9.33 -19.98
N PRO A 119 16.04 -9.84 -19.69
CA PRO A 119 16.61 -9.79 -18.34
C PRO A 119 16.92 -8.36 -17.85
N ALA A 120 17.31 -7.45 -18.74
CA ALA A 120 17.56 -6.05 -18.40
C ALA A 120 16.26 -5.31 -18.03
N ALA A 121 15.19 -5.50 -18.82
CA ALA A 121 13.86 -4.98 -18.51
C ALA A 121 13.34 -5.52 -17.16
N ALA A 122 13.50 -6.83 -16.94
CA ALA A 122 13.10 -7.48 -15.70
C ALA A 122 13.86 -6.96 -14.47
N ALA A 123 15.17 -6.75 -14.58
CA ALA A 123 15.97 -6.18 -13.50
C ALA A 123 15.54 -4.74 -13.16
N THR A 124 15.30 -3.93 -14.18
CA THR A 124 14.91 -2.52 -14.04
C THR A 124 13.55 -2.38 -13.35
N VAL A 125 12.53 -3.07 -13.86
CA VAL A 125 11.17 -3.05 -13.30
C VAL A 125 11.16 -3.74 -11.93
N GLY A 126 11.86 -4.86 -11.78
CA GLY A 126 11.96 -5.59 -10.52
C GLY A 126 12.54 -4.73 -9.39
N LYS A 127 13.56 -3.91 -9.67
CA LYS A 127 14.12 -2.97 -8.70
C LYS A 127 13.11 -1.90 -8.29
N ALA A 128 12.41 -1.30 -9.25
CA ALA A 128 11.40 -0.27 -8.99
C ALA A 128 10.21 -0.81 -8.18
N VAL A 129 9.67 -1.97 -8.56
CA VAL A 129 8.60 -2.65 -7.83
C VAL A 129 9.05 -3.04 -6.41
N ASN A 130 10.28 -3.51 -6.24
CA ASN A 130 10.81 -3.83 -4.90
C ASN A 130 10.92 -2.59 -4.00
N SER A 131 11.28 -1.42 -4.56
CA SER A 131 11.31 -0.15 -3.82
C SER A 131 9.92 0.25 -3.31
N ILE A 132 8.89 0.06 -4.14
CA ILE A 132 7.49 0.26 -3.76
C ILE A 132 7.10 -0.69 -2.62
N PHE A 133 7.47 -1.98 -2.70
CA PHE A 133 7.20 -2.93 -1.63
C PHE A 133 7.87 -2.53 -0.30
N GLN A 134 9.09 -2.01 -0.33
CA GLN A 134 9.76 -1.50 0.87
C GLN A 134 9.03 -0.29 1.47
N THR A 135 8.53 0.61 0.61
CA THR A 135 7.72 1.76 1.05
C THR A 135 6.42 1.31 1.72
N LEU A 136 5.74 0.32 1.14
CA LEU A 136 4.53 -0.27 1.72
C LEU A 136 4.83 -1.02 3.02
N GLN A 137 5.98 -1.68 3.13
CA GLN A 137 6.40 -2.31 4.38
C GLN A 137 6.60 -1.27 5.49
N ALA A 138 7.31 -0.17 5.20
CA ALA A 138 7.49 0.92 6.14
C ALA A 138 6.15 1.55 6.56
N PHE A 139 5.19 1.63 5.63
CA PHE A 139 3.82 2.03 5.93
C PHE A 139 3.15 1.10 6.94
N GLY A 140 3.20 -0.22 6.72
CA GLY A 140 2.62 -1.21 7.63
C GLY A 140 3.26 -1.18 9.02
N GLU A 141 4.58 -0.96 9.11
CA GLU A 141 5.30 -0.81 10.37
C GLU A 141 4.93 0.48 11.11
N ASN A 142 4.75 1.59 10.39
CA ASN A 142 4.34 2.87 10.97
C ASN A 142 2.92 2.84 11.54
N VAL A 143 1.99 2.16 10.83
CA VAL A 143 0.63 1.94 11.32
C VAL A 143 0.63 0.99 12.51
N GLY A 144 1.40 -0.11 12.43
CA GLY A 144 1.49 -1.15 13.45
C GLY A 144 2.17 -0.74 14.76
N ASN A 145 3.05 0.26 14.74
CA ASN A 145 3.81 0.71 15.92
C ASN A 145 3.31 2.03 16.51
N ARG A 146 2.17 2.56 16.04
CA ARG A 146 1.60 3.80 16.61
C ARG A 146 1.15 3.53 18.06
N PRO A 147 1.68 4.27 19.05
CA PRO A 147 1.16 4.16 20.42
C PRO A 147 -0.33 4.55 20.42
N PRO A 148 -1.16 3.91 21.25
CA PRO A 148 -2.55 4.33 21.40
C PRO A 148 -2.55 5.81 21.80
N GLN A 149 -3.30 6.65 21.07
CA GLN A 149 -3.45 8.04 21.48
C GLN A 149 -4.11 8.07 22.87
N PRO A 150 -3.67 8.96 23.79
CA PRO A 150 -4.36 9.13 25.05
C PRO A 150 -5.81 9.51 24.72
N ALA A 151 -6.76 8.80 25.32
CA ALA A 151 -8.16 9.15 25.22
C ALA A 151 -8.30 10.61 25.68
N THR A 152 -8.50 11.53 24.75
CA THR A 152 -8.83 12.92 25.07
C THR A 152 -10.21 12.88 25.68
N GLY A 153 -10.24 12.74 27.01
CA GLY A 153 -11.45 12.85 27.81
C GLY A 153 -12.07 14.22 27.53
N LYS A 154 -13.32 14.20 27.05
CA LYS A 154 -14.24 15.32 27.18
C LYS A 154 -14.96 15.19 28.51
#